data_AF-A0A9W9A2Z7-F1
#
_entry.id   AF-A0A9W9A2Z7-F1
#
_cell.length_a   1.000
_cell.length_b   1.000
_cell.length_c   1.000
_cell.angle_alpha   90.00
_cell.angle_beta   90.00
_cell.angle_gamma   90.00
#
_symmetry.space_group_name_H-M   'P 1'
#
loop_
_entity.id
_entity.type
_entity.pdbx_description
1 polymer ?
#
loop_
_entity_poly.entity_id
_entity_poly.type
_entity_poly.pdbx_seq_one_letter_code
_entity_poly.pdbx_strand_id
1 'polypeptide(L)'
;MSSAAAAAAEIAALEPTLITLGYDLLSTKRYWVAITALWAYEYILTLGDEIRYAWKGNKNLVFWLFFLNRYLSFIIIVITNVGTYSHNL
;
A
#
# COMPACT_ATOMS: atom_id res chain seq x y z
N MET A 1 0.55 48.71 4.59
CA MET A 1 0.25 47.57 5.47
C MET A 1 1.48 46.66 5.44
N SER A 2 2.10 46.44 6.59
CA SER A 2 3.41 45.77 6.71
C SER A 2 3.34 44.32 6.18
N SER A 3 4.33 43.91 5.38
CA SER A 3 4.46 42.55 4.83
C SER A 3 4.38 41.45 5.89
N ALA A 4 4.71 41.76 7.15
CA ALA A 4 4.58 40.86 8.28
C ALA A 4 3.12 40.47 8.62
N ALA A 5 2.16 41.38 8.41
CA ALA A 5 0.74 41.09 8.66
C ALA A 5 0.14 40.18 7.58
N ALA A 6 0.63 40.30 6.33
CA ALA A 6 0.24 39.41 5.25
C ALA A 6 0.80 37.99 5.45
N ALA A 7 2.07 37.87 5.85
CA ALA A 7 2.70 36.58 6.16
C ALA A 7 2.02 35.88 7.36
N ALA A 8 1.63 36.63 8.40
CA ALA A 8 0.92 36.07 9.55
C ALA A 8 -0.48 35.54 9.17
N ALA A 9 -1.18 36.22 8.25
CA ALA A 9 -2.48 35.76 7.75
C ALA A 9 -2.36 34.50 6.87
N GLU A 10 -1.28 34.39 6.09
CA GLU A 10 -0.98 33.22 5.27
C GLU A 10 -0.62 31.98 6.13
N ILE A 11 0.17 32.18 7.19
CA ILE A 11 0.49 31.13 8.18
C ILE A 11 -0.79 30.67 8.91
N ALA A 12 -1.66 31.60 9.31
CA ALA A 12 -2.93 31.27 9.95
C ALA A 12 -3.88 30.49 9.02
N ALA A 13 -3.79 30.69 7.70
CA ALA A 13 -4.56 29.94 6.71
C ALA A 13 -3.98 28.54 6.42
N LEU A 14 -2.69 28.31 6.72
CA LEU A 14 -2.00 27.02 6.52
C LEU A 14 -2.26 26.01 7.64
N GLU A 15 -2.54 26.46 8.86
CA GLU A 15 -2.86 25.62 10.03
C GLU A 15 -3.91 24.51 9.75
N PRO A 16 -5.12 24.81 9.22
CA PRO A 16 -6.11 23.77 8.94
C PRO A 16 -5.68 22.81 7.83
N THR A 17 -4.94 23.32 6.84
CA THR A 17 -4.42 22.52 5.71
C THR A 17 -3.36 21.54 6.19
N LEU A 18 -2.48 21.97 7.10
CA LEU A 18 -1.43 21.14 7.68
C LEU A 18 -2.01 19.98 8.50
N ILE A 19 -3.04 20.26 9.30
CA ILE A 19 -3.75 19.24 10.09
C ILE A 19 -4.40 18.21 9.16
N THR A 20 -5.06 18.66 8.10
CA THR A 20 -5.72 17.79 7.12
C THR A 20 -4.71 16.89 6.41
N LEU A 21 -3.58 17.46 5.95
CA LEU A 21 -2.49 16.71 5.34
C LEU A 21 -1.91 15.66 6.30
N GLY A 22 -1.78 15.99 7.58
CA GLY A 22 -1.32 15.06 8.62
C GLY A 22 -2.24 13.86 8.78
N TYR A 23 -3.56 14.07 8.76
CA TYR A 23 -4.55 13.00 8.80
C TYR A 23 -4.53 12.14 7.53
N ASP A 24 -4.41 12.75 6.36
CA ASP A 24 -4.34 12.03 5.08
C ASP A 24 -3.11 11.13 4.99
N LEU A 25 -1.96 11.62 5.47
CA LEU A 25 -0.73 10.84 5.50
C LEU A 25 -0.84 9.64 6.46
N LEU A 26 -1.41 9.86 7.66
CA LEU A 26 -1.63 8.80 8.64
C LEU A 26 -2.62 7.75 8.12
N SER A 27 -3.72 8.18 7.51
CA SER A 27 -4.73 7.32 6.90
C SER A 27 -4.11 6.45 5.81
N THR A 28 -3.31 7.05 4.93
CA THR A 28 -2.61 6.35 3.84
C THR A 28 -1.67 5.27 4.38
N LYS A 29 -0.87 5.56 5.42
CA LYS A 29 0.03 4.57 6.03
C LYS A 29 -0.75 3.37 6.59
N ARG A 30 -1.84 3.63 7.32
CA ARG A 30 -2.69 2.57 7.89
C ARG A 30 -3.39 1.75 6.81
N TYR A 31 -3.85 2.40 5.75
CA TYR A 31 -4.46 1.74 4.60
C TYR A 31 -3.52 0.72 3.96
N TRP A 32 -2.25 1.09 3.72
CA TRP A 32 -1.26 0.19 3.11
C TRP A 32 -0.98 -1.05 3.96
N VAL A 33 -0.89 -0.94 5.28
CA VAL A 33 -0.73 -2.11 6.17
C VAL A 33 -1.97 -2.97 6.19
N ALA A 34 -3.16 -2.36 6.29
CA ALA A 34 -4.43 -3.09 6.31
C ALA A 34 -4.64 -3.89 5.02
N ILE A 35 -4.42 -3.29 3.85
CA ILE A 35 -4.57 -3.99 2.56
C ILE A 35 -3.54 -5.10 2.39
N THR A 36 -2.30 -4.90 2.87
CA THR A 36 -1.26 -5.93 2.83
C THR A 36 -1.60 -7.11 3.72
N ALA A 37 -2.12 -6.86 4.92
CA ALA A 37 -2.57 -7.90 5.84
C ALA A 37 -3.77 -8.68 5.28
N LEU A 38 -4.75 -7.98 4.70
CA LEU A 38 -5.90 -8.60 4.05
C LEU A 38 -5.47 -9.46 2.86
N TRP A 39 -4.57 -8.96 2.02
CA TRP A 39 -4.01 -9.75 0.93
C TRP A 39 -3.28 -10.97 1.46
N ALA A 40 -2.36 -10.83 2.41
CA ALA A 40 -1.65 -11.96 2.99
C ALA A 40 -2.60 -13.04 3.52
N TYR A 41 -3.70 -12.64 4.16
CA TYR A 41 -4.75 -13.55 4.62
C TYR A 41 -5.41 -14.32 3.46
N GLU A 42 -5.84 -13.63 2.40
CA GLU A 42 -6.41 -14.26 1.21
C GLU A 42 -5.44 -15.25 0.55
N TYR A 43 -4.15 -14.92 0.51
CA TYR A 43 -3.12 -15.83 0.01
C TYR A 43 -3.01 -17.09 0.85
N ILE A 44 -2.94 -16.97 2.17
CA ILE A 44 -2.84 -18.13 3.07
C ILE A 44 -4.05 -19.06 2.89
N LEU A 45 -5.25 -18.50 2.76
CA LEU A 45 -6.48 -19.26 2.60
C LEU A 45 -6.50 -20.05 1.28
N THR A 46 -6.13 -19.38 0.19
CA THR A 46 -6.18 -19.96 -1.16
C THR A 46 -4.97 -20.82 -1.51
N LEU A 47 -3.84 -20.68 -0.80
CA LEU A 47 -2.62 -21.46 -1.01
C LEU A 47 -2.88 -22.98 -0.93
N GLY A 48 -3.76 -23.41 -0.02
CA GLY A 48 -4.10 -24.82 0.14
C GLY A 48 -4.73 -25.42 -1.13
N ASP A 49 -5.66 -24.68 -1.73
CA ASP A 49 -6.30 -25.07 -2.98
C ASP A 49 -5.34 -24.93 -4.18
N GLU A 50 -4.48 -23.91 -4.19
CA GLU A 50 -3.44 -23.78 -5.22
C GLU A 50 -2.49 -24.98 -5.24
N ILE A 51 -2.00 -25.42 -4.09
CA ILE A 51 -1.10 -26.57 -4.00
C ILE A 51 -1.83 -27.84 -4.46
N ARG A 52 -3.11 -27.99 -4.11
CA ARG A 52 -3.90 -29.19 -4.46
C ARG A 52 -4.26 -29.27 -5.94
N TYR A 53 -4.64 -28.15 -6.56
CA TYR A 53 -5.17 -28.11 -7.92
C TYR A 53 -4.17 -27.59 -8.94
N ALA A 54 -3.42 -26.54 -8.61
CA ALA A 54 -2.54 -25.87 -9.54
C ALA A 54 -1.15 -26.54 -9.56
N TRP A 55 -0.62 -26.96 -8.40
CA TRP A 55 0.73 -27.56 -8.34
C TRP A 55 0.78 -29.04 -8.67
N LYS A 56 -0.34 -29.76 -8.50
CA LYS A 56 -0.45 -31.19 -8.80
C LYS A 56 -0.79 -31.49 -10.27
N GLY A 57 -1.17 -30.47 -11.05
CA GLY A 57 -1.53 -30.59 -12.46
C GLY A 57 -0.35 -30.41 -13.43
N ASN A 58 -0.62 -30.57 -14.73
CA ASN A 58 0.35 -30.28 -15.80
C ASN A 58 0.68 -28.78 -15.80
N LYS A 59 1.97 -28.45 -15.65
CA LYS A 59 2.51 -27.08 -15.63
C LYS A 59 2.45 -26.46 -17.03
N ASN A 60 1.25 -26.13 -17.48
CA ASN A 60 1.01 -25.46 -18.75
C ASN A 60 1.33 -23.97 -18.65
N LEU A 61 1.42 -23.29 -19.80
CA LEU A 61 1.67 -21.85 -19.90
C LEU A 61 0.70 -21.01 -19.04
N VAL A 62 -0.56 -21.45 -18.96
CA VAL A 62 -1.60 -20.79 -18.15
C VAL A 62 -1.28 -20.83 -16.64
N PHE A 63 -0.66 -21.90 -16.15
CA PHE A 63 -0.22 -21.98 -14.75
C PHE A 63 0.90 -20.97 -14.45
N TRP A 64 1.87 -20.84 -15.37
CA TRP A 64 2.93 -19.84 -15.23
C TRP A 64 2.40 -18.41 -15.32
N LEU A 65 1.44 -18.16 -16.22
CA LEU A 65 0.80 -16.84 -16.32
C LEU A 65 0.03 -16.48 -15.04
N PHE A 66 -0.72 -17.45 -14.49
CA PHE A 66 -1.43 -17.31 -13.21
C PHE A 66 -0.45 -17.05 -12.06
N PHE A 67 0.61 -17.86 -11.97
CA PHE A 67 1.63 -17.72 -10.93
C PHE A 67 2.33 -16.36 -11.02
N LEU A 68 2.76 -15.95 -12.22
CA LEU A 68 3.43 -14.68 -12.39
C LEU A 68 2.49 -13.52 -12.04
N ASN A 69 1.26 -13.51 -12.55
CA ASN A 69 0.31 -12.43 -12.28
C ASN A 69 -0.02 -12.32 -10.78
N ARG A 70 -0.20 -13.45 -10.12
CA ARG A 70 -0.56 -13.52 -8.71
C ARG A 70 0.60 -13.11 -7.81
N TYR A 71 1.73 -13.81 -7.90
CA TYR A 71 2.88 -13.56 -7.02
C TYR A 71 3.58 -12.21 -7.30
N LEU A 72 3.59 -11.73 -8.56
CA LEU A 72 4.13 -10.40 -8.88
C LEU A 72 3.32 -9.29 -8.21
N SER A 73 2.00 -9.40 -8.20
CA SER A 73 1.13 -8.40 -7.54
C SER A 73 1.40 -8.35 -6.03
N PHE A 74 1.59 -9.51 -5.39
CA PHE A 74 1.95 -9.57 -3.98
C PHE A 74 3.32 -8.95 -3.71
N ILE A 75 4.32 -9.25 -4.54
CA ILE A 75 5.67 -8.67 -4.42
C ILE A 75 5.62 -7.14 -4.55
N ILE A 76 4.88 -6.61 -5.52
CA ILE A 76 4.73 -5.15 -5.71
C ILE A 76 4.15 -4.51 -4.45
N ILE A 77 3.09 -5.08 -3.88
CA ILE A 77 2.46 -4.56 -2.66
C ILE A 77 3.44 -4.56 -1.48
N VAL A 78 4.20 -5.64 -1.29
CA VAL A 78 5.21 -5.72 -0.22
C VAL A 78 6.31 -4.69 -0.43
N ILE A 79 6.83 -4.53 -1.65
CA ILE A 79 7.86 -3.52 -1.96
C ILE A 79 7.34 -2.11 -1.74
N THR A 80 6.13 -1.79 -2.20
CA THR A 80 5.50 -0.47 -1.98
C THR A 80 5.30 -0.19 -0.50
N ASN A 81 4.92 -1.19 0.28
CA ASN A 81 4.77 -1.07 1.72
C ASN A 81 6.12 -0.76 2.39
N VAL A 82 7.14 -1.58 2.13
CA VAL A 82 8.52 -1.38 2.65
C VAL A 82 9.08 -0.03 2.22
N GLY A 83 8.91 0.36 0.95
CA GLY A 83 9.33 1.65 0.42
C GLY A 83 8.71 2.82 1.20
N THR A 84 7.40 2.76 1.43
CA THR A 84 6.64 3.77 2.19
C THR A 84 7.16 3.92 3.63
N TYR A 85 7.55 2.83 4.29
CA TYR A 85 8.12 2.89 5.64
C TYR A 85 9.60 3.28 5.66
N SER A 86 10.38 2.92 4.64
CA SER A 86 11.81 3.25 4.55
C SER A 86 12.10 4.73 4.30
N HIS A 87 11.23 5.43 3.55
CA HIS A 87 11.44 6.83 3.19
C HIS A 87 11.03 7.82 4.29
N ASN A 88 10.45 7.31 5.39
CA ASN A 88 9.91 8.09 6.51
C ASN A 88 10.67 7.82 7.84
N LEU A 89 11.82 7.15 7.77
CA LEU A 89 12.70 6.81 8.90
C LEU A 89 13.93 7.72 8.92
#